data_AF-A0A2J8NG84-F1
#
_entry.id   AF-A0A2J8NG84-F1
#
_cell.length_a   1.000
_cell.length_b   1.000
_cell.length_c   1.000
_cell.angle_alpha   90.00
_cell.angle_beta   90.00
_cell.angle_gamma   90.00
#
_symmetry.space_group_name_H-M   'P 1'
#
loop_
_entity.id
_entity.type
_entity.pdbx_description
1 polymer ?
#
loop_
_entity_poly.entity_id
_entity_poly.type
_entity_poly.pdbx_seq_one_letter_code
_entity_poly.pdbx_strand_id
1 'polypeptide(L)'
;MEFPDLGAHCSEPSCQRLDFLPLKCDACSGIFCADHVAYAQHHCGSAYQKDIQVPVCPLCNVPVPVARGEPPDRAVGEHIDRDCRSDPAQQKRKIFTNKCERAGCRQREMMKLTCERCSRNFCIKHRHPLDHDCSGEGHPTSRAGLAAISRAQAVASTSTVPSPSRTMPSCTSPSRATTRSPSWTAPPVIALQNGLSEDEALQRALEMSLAETKPQVPRYLTLL
;
A
#
# COMPACT_ATOMS: atom_id res chain seq x y z
N MET A 1 -23.69 24.95 -68.27
CA MET A 1 -24.25 23.79 -67.56
C MET A 1 -23.76 23.87 -66.14
N GLU A 2 -24.65 24.30 -65.26
CA GLU A 2 -24.41 24.59 -63.85
C GLU A 2 -24.63 23.26 -63.13
N PHE A 3 -23.65 22.79 -62.34
CA PHE A 3 -23.73 21.51 -61.62
C PHE A 3 -24.59 21.71 -60.36
N PRO A 4 -25.89 21.33 -60.36
CA PRO A 4 -26.81 21.78 -59.31
C PRO A 4 -26.75 20.97 -58.02
N ASP A 5 -25.88 19.95 -57.95
CA ASP A 5 -25.98 18.88 -56.92
C ASP A 5 -24.61 18.40 -56.40
N LEU A 6 -23.57 19.23 -56.51
CA LEU A 6 -22.25 18.91 -55.99
C LEU A 6 -22.14 19.37 -54.53
N GLY A 7 -22.16 18.43 -53.60
CA GLY A 7 -21.93 18.67 -52.18
C GLY A 7 -23.01 18.05 -51.29
N ALA A 8 -22.81 18.12 -49.98
CA ALA A 8 -23.80 17.67 -49.01
C ALA A 8 -23.93 18.69 -47.89
N HIS A 9 -25.13 18.75 -47.31
CA HIS A 9 -25.38 19.63 -46.17
C HIS A 9 -24.81 19.01 -44.90
N CYS A 10 -24.27 19.86 -44.02
CA CYS A 10 -23.91 19.45 -42.67
C CYS A 10 -25.15 18.94 -41.92
N SER A 11 -25.03 17.78 -41.29
CA SER A 11 -26.10 17.14 -40.50
C SER A 11 -26.32 17.85 -39.15
N GLU A 12 -25.43 18.78 -38.79
CA GLU A 12 -25.56 19.59 -37.59
C GLU A 12 -26.69 20.63 -37.78
N PRO A 13 -27.73 20.65 -36.92
CA PRO A 13 -28.91 21.50 -37.09
C PRO A 13 -28.59 23.00 -37.07
N SER A 14 -27.48 23.40 -36.43
CA SER A 14 -27.08 24.80 -36.31
C SER A 14 -26.31 25.34 -37.53
N CYS A 15 -25.76 24.48 -38.38
CA CYS A 15 -24.90 24.89 -39.50
C CYS A 15 -25.60 24.76 -40.85
N GLN A 16 -26.16 23.57 -41.16
CA GLN A 16 -26.81 23.22 -42.44
C GLN A 16 -26.10 23.74 -43.70
N ARG A 17 -24.80 24.02 -43.65
CA ARG A 17 -24.04 24.57 -44.76
C ARG A 17 -23.78 23.47 -45.79
N LEU A 18 -23.92 23.81 -47.07
CA LEU A 18 -23.47 22.99 -48.19
C LEU A 18 -21.93 22.97 -48.21
N ASP A 19 -21.36 21.79 -47.97
CA ASP A 19 -19.93 21.56 -48.11
C ASP A 19 -19.67 20.69 -49.35
N PHE A 20 -18.71 21.12 -50.17
CA PHE A 20 -18.34 20.43 -51.40
C PHE A 20 -17.47 19.20 -51.12
N LEU A 21 -16.95 19.06 -49.89
CA LEU A 21 -16.26 17.87 -49.41
C LEU A 21 -17.00 17.26 -48.20
N PRO A 22 -17.98 16.38 -48.44
CA PRO A 22 -18.74 15.75 -47.36
C PRO A 22 -17.84 14.88 -46.48
N LEU A 23 -17.67 15.23 -45.20
CA LEU A 23 -16.90 14.43 -44.26
C LEU A 23 -17.84 13.51 -43.48
N LYS A 24 -17.60 12.20 -43.53
CA LYS A 24 -18.37 11.21 -42.75
C LYS A 24 -17.72 10.99 -41.40
N CYS A 25 -18.50 11.13 -40.32
CA CYS A 25 -18.09 10.70 -38.99
C CYS A 25 -17.99 9.17 -38.94
N ASP A 26 -16.87 8.62 -38.50
CA ASP A 26 -16.64 7.17 -38.37
C ASP A 26 -17.37 6.52 -37.19
N ALA A 27 -17.88 7.32 -36.25
CA ALA A 27 -18.64 6.86 -35.10
C ALA A 27 -20.17 6.85 -35.34
N CYS A 28 -20.75 7.92 -35.89
CA CYS A 28 -22.19 8.03 -36.11
C CYS A 28 -22.61 7.98 -37.58
N SER A 29 -21.66 7.91 -38.53
CA SER A 29 -21.87 7.90 -39.99
C SER A 29 -22.58 9.13 -40.58
N GLY A 30 -22.85 10.16 -39.78
CA GLY A 30 -23.38 11.45 -40.23
C GLY A 30 -22.40 12.22 -41.12
N ILE A 31 -22.93 13.08 -41.98
CA ILE A 31 -22.16 13.96 -42.88
C ILE A 31 -22.01 15.33 -42.22
N PHE A 32 -20.80 15.82 -42.08
CA PHE A 32 -20.51 17.12 -41.48
C PHE A 32 -19.54 17.92 -42.34
N CYS A 33 -19.55 19.25 -42.17
CA CYS A 33 -18.55 20.14 -42.77
C CYS A 33 -17.22 20.11 -41.99
N ALA A 34 -16.18 20.73 -42.53
CA ALA A 34 -14.85 20.78 -41.88
C ALA A 34 -14.88 21.27 -40.43
N ASP A 35 -15.77 22.22 -40.12
CA ASP A 35 -15.91 22.83 -38.80
C ASP A 35 -16.77 22.03 -37.81
N HIS A 36 -17.46 20.97 -38.25
CA HIS A 36 -18.35 20.17 -37.40
C HIS A 36 -18.04 18.67 -37.41
N VAL A 37 -17.00 18.23 -38.13
CA VAL A 37 -16.63 16.81 -38.22
C VAL A 37 -16.08 16.26 -36.90
N ALA A 38 -15.49 17.10 -36.04
CA ALA A 38 -14.97 16.64 -34.75
C ALA A 38 -16.12 16.21 -33.82
N TYR A 39 -15.94 15.12 -33.08
CA TYR A 39 -17.00 14.54 -32.24
C TYR A 39 -17.61 15.53 -31.24
N ALA A 40 -16.81 16.45 -30.70
CA ALA A 40 -17.26 17.47 -29.76
C ALA A 40 -18.20 18.50 -30.41
N GLN A 41 -17.96 18.83 -31.68
CA GLN A 41 -18.67 19.89 -32.40
C GLN A 41 -20.08 19.49 -32.85
N HIS A 42 -20.32 18.20 -33.12
CA HIS A 42 -21.64 17.67 -33.49
C HIS A 42 -22.27 16.78 -32.41
N HIS A 43 -21.73 16.83 -31.18
CA HIS A 43 -22.22 16.09 -30.01
C HIS A 43 -22.47 14.61 -30.32
N CYS A 44 -21.44 13.94 -30.85
CA CYS A 44 -21.54 12.56 -31.32
C CYS A 44 -21.93 11.60 -30.19
N GLY A 45 -23.11 10.99 -30.28
CA GLY A 45 -23.58 10.01 -29.29
C GLY A 45 -22.71 8.75 -29.17
N SER A 46 -21.87 8.46 -30.17
CA SER A 46 -20.95 7.32 -30.21
C SER A 46 -19.47 7.73 -30.15
N ALA A 47 -19.15 8.98 -29.79
CA ALA A 47 -17.77 9.48 -29.67
C ALA A 47 -16.88 8.53 -28.85
N TYR A 48 -17.41 8.03 -27.73
CA TYR A 48 -16.69 7.17 -26.79
C TYR A 48 -16.12 5.87 -27.40
N GLN A 49 -16.60 5.44 -28.57
CA GLN A 49 -16.12 4.22 -29.23
C GLN A 49 -14.87 4.44 -30.08
N LYS A 50 -14.62 5.68 -30.51
CA LYS A 50 -13.61 6.03 -31.52
C LYS A 50 -12.65 7.12 -31.07
N ASP A 51 -13.07 7.98 -30.14
CA ASP A 51 -12.27 9.05 -29.57
C ASP A 51 -11.31 8.52 -28.49
N ILE A 52 -10.27 7.79 -28.93
CA ILE A 52 -9.23 7.26 -28.04
C ILE A 52 -8.22 8.37 -27.78
N GLN A 53 -8.42 9.08 -26.67
CA GLN A 53 -7.45 10.06 -26.19
C GLN A 53 -6.23 9.33 -25.63
N VAL A 54 -5.03 9.71 -26.08
CA VAL A 54 -3.75 9.14 -25.60
C VAL A 54 -3.27 10.00 -24.43
N PRO A 55 -3.43 9.54 -23.17
CA PRO A 55 -2.96 10.27 -22.02
C PRO A 55 -1.42 10.32 -21.99
N VAL A 56 -0.89 11.40 -21.42
CA VAL A 56 0.54 11.58 -21.22
C VAL A 56 0.89 11.19 -19.79
N CYS A 57 1.97 10.42 -19.59
CA CYS A 57 2.43 10.10 -18.25
C CYS A 57 2.98 11.36 -17.54
N PRO A 58 2.51 11.69 -16.32
CA PRO A 58 2.94 12.90 -15.61
C PRO A 58 4.40 12.86 -15.11
N LEU A 59 5.05 11.69 -15.10
CA LEU A 59 6.41 11.54 -14.58
C LEU A 59 7.49 11.60 -15.65
N CYS A 60 7.18 11.14 -16.87
CA CYS A 60 8.15 11.05 -17.96
C CYS A 60 7.73 11.81 -19.22
N ASN A 61 6.52 12.38 -19.24
CA ASN A 61 5.94 13.09 -20.38
C ASN A 61 5.90 12.27 -21.68
N VAL A 62 5.92 10.94 -21.58
CA VAL A 62 5.77 10.03 -22.72
C VAL A 62 4.28 9.72 -22.92
N PRO A 63 3.75 9.77 -24.15
CA PRO A 63 2.39 9.33 -24.45
C PRO A 63 2.23 7.84 -24.14
N VAL A 64 1.20 7.50 -23.37
CA VAL A 64 0.91 6.12 -22.95
C VAL A 64 -0.19 5.55 -23.84
N PRO A 65 0.09 4.49 -24.64
CA PRO A 65 -0.93 3.84 -25.45
C PRO A 65 -2.02 3.22 -24.57
N VAL A 66 -3.29 3.51 -24.89
CA VAL A 66 -4.46 2.94 -24.20
C VAL A 66 -5.21 2.02 -25.16
N ALA A 67 -5.53 0.80 -24.71
CA ALA A 67 -6.33 -0.13 -25.50
C ALA A 67 -7.81 0.30 -25.56
N ARG A 68 -8.51 -0.07 -26.63
CA ARG A 68 -9.95 0.21 -26.76
C ARG A 68 -10.73 -0.40 -25.59
N GLY A 69 -11.46 0.45 -24.86
CA GLY A 69 -12.28 0.04 -23.71
C GLY A 69 -11.56 -0.02 -22.37
N GLU A 70 -10.25 0.26 -22.32
CA GLU A 70 -9.53 0.43 -21.06
C GLU A 70 -9.55 1.91 -20.65
N PRO A 71 -9.82 2.25 -19.38
CA PRO A 71 -9.74 3.63 -18.91
C PRO A 71 -8.28 4.13 -18.93
N PRO A 72 -8.03 5.40 -19.29
CA PRO A 72 -6.69 5.96 -19.42
C PRO A 72 -5.88 5.87 -18.12
N ASP A 73 -6.52 6.02 -16.96
CA ASP A 73 -5.87 5.97 -15.65
C ASP A 73 -5.21 4.62 -15.37
N ARG A 74 -5.83 3.51 -15.81
CA ARG A 74 -5.26 2.17 -15.63
C ARG A 74 -3.99 1.99 -16.47
N ALA A 75 -4.06 2.36 -17.75
CA ALA A 75 -2.93 2.26 -18.66
C ALA A 75 -1.75 3.13 -18.21
N VAL A 76 -2.02 4.37 -17.76
CA VAL A 76 -0.99 5.26 -17.20
C VAL A 76 -0.44 4.68 -15.89
N GLY A 77 -1.28 4.11 -15.03
CA GLY A 77 -0.85 3.44 -13.80
C GLY A 77 0.08 2.26 -14.06
N GLU A 78 -0.28 1.38 -14.99
CA GLU A 78 0.56 0.24 -15.38
C GLU A 78 1.90 0.70 -15.97
N HIS A 79 1.88 1.73 -16.83
CA HIS A 79 3.09 2.35 -17.32
C HIS A 79 3.98 2.85 -16.18
N ILE A 80 3.44 3.60 -15.20
CA ILE A 80 4.19 4.13 -14.05
C ILE A 80 4.90 3.00 -13.29
N ASP A 81 4.19 1.89 -13.04
CA ASP A 81 4.74 0.79 -12.26
C ASP A 81 5.78 -0.05 -13.03
N ARG A 82 5.57 -0.30 -14.33
CA ARG A 82 6.34 -1.31 -15.11
C ARG A 82 7.27 -0.76 -16.19
N ASP A 83 6.91 0.34 -16.85
CA ASP A 83 7.61 0.80 -18.06
C ASP A 83 8.17 2.22 -17.96
N CYS A 84 7.78 2.98 -16.93
CA CYS A 84 8.21 4.35 -16.75
C CYS A 84 9.71 4.44 -16.44
N ARG A 85 10.42 5.23 -17.25
CA ARG A 85 11.88 5.44 -17.17
C ARG A 85 12.27 6.68 -16.38
N SER A 86 11.31 7.39 -15.79
CA SER A 86 11.59 8.54 -14.93
C SER A 86 12.35 8.10 -13.67
N ASP A 87 13.21 8.98 -13.15
CA ASP A 87 14.03 8.70 -11.95
C ASP A 87 13.18 8.31 -10.72
N PRO A 88 12.03 8.97 -10.42
CA PRO A 88 11.16 8.57 -9.30
C PRO A 88 10.57 7.17 -9.46
N ALA A 89 10.17 6.78 -10.67
CA ALA A 89 9.62 5.46 -10.95
C ALA A 89 10.69 4.36 -10.85
N GLN A 90 11.91 4.64 -11.31
CA GLN A 90 13.04 3.73 -11.19
C GLN A 90 13.51 3.58 -9.74
N GLN A 91 13.47 4.66 -8.95
CA GLN A 91 13.78 4.61 -7.52
C GLN A 91 12.81 3.68 -6.78
N LYS A 92 11.49 3.74 -7.05
CA LYS A 92 10.48 2.82 -6.47
C LYS A 92 10.85 1.35 -6.67
N ARG A 93 11.38 0.98 -7.83
CA ARG A 93 11.84 -0.40 -8.13
C ARG A 93 13.13 -0.78 -7.40
N LYS A 94 14.00 0.19 -7.12
CA LYS A 94 15.23 0.01 -6.35
C LYS A 94 15.00 -0.05 -4.83
N ILE A 95 13.82 0.35 -4.34
CA ILE A 95 13.47 0.24 -2.90
C ILE A 95 13.52 -1.23 -2.44
N PHE A 96 12.97 -2.17 -3.23
CA PHE A 96 12.98 -3.60 -2.87
C PHE A 96 14.20 -4.34 -3.42
N THR A 97 15.40 -3.97 -2.98
CA THR A 97 16.64 -4.57 -3.49
C THR A 97 17.15 -5.75 -2.66
N ASN A 98 16.91 -5.77 -1.35
CA ASN A 98 17.55 -6.67 -0.40
C ASN A 98 16.94 -8.08 -0.45
N LYS A 99 17.68 -9.06 -0.97
CA LYS A 99 17.24 -10.44 -1.18
C LYS A 99 17.54 -11.28 0.06
N CYS A 100 16.56 -12.07 0.50
CA CYS A 100 16.79 -13.06 1.55
C CYS A 100 17.77 -14.15 1.09
N GLU A 101 18.80 -14.41 1.89
CA GLU A 101 19.82 -15.43 1.62
C GLU A 101 19.46 -16.84 2.15
N ARG A 102 18.29 -17.01 2.78
CA ARG A 102 17.80 -18.35 3.18
C ARG A 102 17.47 -19.17 1.94
N ALA A 103 17.93 -20.42 1.90
CA ALA A 103 17.54 -21.41 0.90
C ALA A 103 16.00 -21.54 0.80
N GLY A 104 15.46 -21.37 -0.41
CA GLY A 104 14.01 -21.46 -0.66
C GLY A 104 13.22 -20.17 -0.41
N CYS A 105 13.84 -19.08 0.06
CA CYS A 105 13.15 -17.79 0.23
C CYS A 105 13.39 -16.85 -0.97
N ARG A 106 12.32 -16.35 -1.59
CA ARG A 106 12.38 -15.36 -2.70
C ARG A 106 11.99 -13.94 -2.27
N GLN A 107 11.80 -13.71 -0.97
CA GLN A 107 11.36 -12.43 -0.45
C GLN A 107 12.46 -11.37 -0.62
N ARG A 108 12.05 -10.17 -1.07
CA ARG A 108 12.89 -8.98 -1.12
C ARG A 108 12.32 -7.95 -0.16
N GLU A 109 13.18 -7.35 0.64
CA GLU A 109 12.80 -6.38 1.66
C GLU A 109 13.26 -4.98 1.28
N MET A 110 12.53 -3.97 1.74
CA MET A 110 12.91 -2.57 1.49
C MET A 110 14.22 -2.20 2.19
N MET A 111 14.44 -2.73 3.39
CA MET A 111 15.67 -2.50 4.17
C MET A 111 16.53 -3.76 4.28
N LYS A 112 17.84 -3.58 4.44
CA LYS A 112 18.76 -4.68 4.69
C LYS A 112 18.67 -5.11 6.16
N LEU A 113 18.11 -6.28 6.43
CA LEU A 113 18.18 -6.93 7.74
C LEU A 113 19.36 -7.90 7.74
N THR A 114 20.47 -7.47 8.34
CA THR A 114 21.70 -8.25 8.41
C THR A 114 21.73 -9.01 9.74
N CYS A 115 22.03 -10.31 9.71
CA CYS A 115 22.23 -11.06 10.95
C CYS A 115 23.54 -10.64 11.62
N GLU A 116 23.51 -10.37 12.92
CA GLU A 116 24.70 -9.97 13.69
C GLU A 116 25.77 -11.07 13.80
N ARG A 117 25.36 -12.35 13.67
CA ARG A 117 26.26 -13.50 13.85
C ARG A 117 26.91 -13.97 12.56
N CYS A 118 26.15 -14.07 11.48
CA CYS A 118 26.65 -14.58 10.19
C CYS A 118 26.78 -13.50 9.12
N SER A 119 26.40 -12.25 9.39
CA SER A 119 26.49 -11.09 8.48
C SER A 119 25.74 -11.20 7.15
N ARG A 120 24.86 -12.20 6.99
CA ARG A 120 24.01 -12.42 5.81
C ARG A 120 22.69 -11.67 5.89
N ASN A 121 22.10 -11.32 4.75
CA ASN A 121 20.81 -10.62 4.66
C ASN A 121 19.62 -11.59 4.63
N PHE A 122 18.61 -11.32 5.46
CA PHE A 122 17.37 -12.08 5.51
C PHE A 122 16.15 -11.15 5.42
N CYS A 123 14.98 -11.69 5.09
CA CYS A 123 13.73 -10.94 5.15
C CYS A 123 13.19 -10.84 6.60
N ILE A 124 12.12 -10.06 6.83
CA ILE A 124 11.54 -9.89 8.17
C ILE A 124 11.18 -11.23 8.82
N LYS A 125 10.61 -12.16 8.03
CA LYS A 125 10.25 -13.52 8.49
C LYS A 125 11.45 -14.36 8.92
N HIS A 126 12.64 -14.02 8.43
CA HIS A 126 13.84 -14.85 8.51
C HIS A 126 14.99 -14.15 9.26
N ARG A 127 14.69 -13.05 9.95
CA ARG A 127 15.66 -12.23 10.69
C ARG A 127 16.29 -12.98 11.87
N HIS A 128 15.54 -13.87 12.52
CA HIS A 128 16.02 -14.54 13.72
C HIS A 128 16.98 -15.71 13.37
N PRO A 129 18.05 -15.96 14.17
CA PRO A 129 19.02 -17.03 13.90
C PRO A 129 18.42 -18.44 13.75
N LEU A 130 17.33 -18.72 14.48
CA LEU A 130 16.63 -20.01 14.42
C LEU A 130 15.87 -20.21 13.12
N ASP A 131 15.49 -19.11 12.46
CA ASP A 131 14.78 -19.25 11.23
C ASP A 131 15.80 -19.62 10.14
N HIS A 132 16.96 -18.94 10.02
CA HIS A 132 17.79 -18.97 8.80
C HIS A 132 18.99 -19.92 8.79
N ASP A 133 18.97 -20.97 9.62
CA ASP A 133 20.10 -21.91 9.75
C ASP A 133 21.43 -21.16 9.91
N CYS A 134 21.46 -20.25 10.89
CA CYS A 134 22.56 -19.30 11.07
C CYS A 134 23.92 -20.00 11.17
N SER A 135 24.79 -19.78 10.18
CA SER A 135 26.16 -20.32 10.16
C SER A 135 27.14 -19.56 11.06
N GLY A 136 26.65 -18.60 11.86
CA GLY A 136 27.48 -17.96 12.87
C GLY A 136 27.71 -18.98 13.98
N GLU A 137 28.93 -19.49 14.06
CA GLU A 137 29.41 -20.40 15.12
C GLU A 137 28.75 -20.03 16.45
N GLY A 138 28.12 -21.04 17.05
CA GLY A 138 27.04 -20.89 18.02
C GLY A 138 27.30 -19.90 19.15
N HIS A 139 26.20 -19.43 19.71
CA HIS A 139 26.11 -18.77 21.02
C HIS A 139 27.35 -19.11 21.89
N PRO A 140 28.19 -18.14 22.30
CA PRO A 140 29.17 -18.39 23.34
C PRO A 140 28.38 -18.64 24.62
N THR A 141 27.91 -19.87 24.84
CA THR A 141 27.51 -20.29 26.16
C THR A 141 28.79 -20.23 26.96
N SER A 142 28.89 -19.21 27.81
CA SER A 142 30.04 -19.08 28.68
C SER A 142 30.26 -20.41 29.40
N ARG A 143 31.50 -20.70 29.81
CA ARG A 143 31.80 -21.89 30.62
C ARG A 143 30.83 -22.04 31.81
N ALA A 144 30.33 -20.92 32.35
CA ALA A 144 29.29 -20.89 33.37
C ALA A 144 27.91 -21.33 32.86
N GLY A 145 27.49 -20.90 31.66
CA GLY A 145 26.25 -21.33 31.02
C GLY A 145 26.22 -22.83 30.72
N LEU A 146 27.34 -23.38 30.20
CA LEU A 146 27.49 -24.83 30.00
C LEU A 146 27.40 -25.59 31.34
N ALA A 147 28.07 -25.10 32.39
CA ALA A 147 28.03 -25.73 33.71
C ALA A 147 26.63 -25.69 34.36
N ALA A 148 25.85 -24.63 34.14
CA ALA A 148 24.48 -24.53 34.64
C ALA A 148 23.56 -25.55 33.96
N ILE A 149 23.70 -25.74 32.64
CA ILE A 149 22.92 -26.72 31.88
C ILE A 149 23.27 -28.16 32.31
N SER A 150 24.56 -28.47 32.52
CA SER A 150 24.98 -29.79 33.00
C SER A 150 24.44 -30.10 34.41
N ARG A 151 24.37 -29.12 35.31
CA ARG A 151 23.76 -29.30 36.64
C ARG A 151 22.25 -29.51 36.56
N ALA A 152 21.56 -28.81 35.66
CA ALA A 152 20.12 -28.95 35.44
C ALA A 152 19.74 -30.30 34.82
N GLN A 153 20.64 -30.94 34.06
CA GLN A 153 20.42 -32.28 33.52
C GLN A 153 20.65 -33.39 34.56
N ALA A 154 21.57 -33.18 35.51
CA ALA A 154 21.82 -34.14 36.59
C ALA A 154 20.63 -34.32 37.55
N VAL A 155 19.75 -33.33 37.68
CA VAL A 155 18.55 -33.40 38.53
C VAL A 155 17.36 -34.09 37.85
N ALA A 156 17.45 -34.44 36.57
CA ALA A 156 16.35 -35.06 35.82
C ALA A 156 16.42 -36.61 35.76
N SER A 157 17.51 -37.24 36.23
CA SER A 157 17.75 -38.68 36.07
C SER A 157 17.59 -39.53 37.35
N THR A 158 16.98 -39.01 38.42
CA THR A 158 16.68 -39.80 39.62
C THR A 158 15.20 -39.68 39.99
N SER A 159 14.37 -40.48 39.31
CA SER A 159 13.07 -40.89 39.84
C SER A 159 13.31 -41.89 40.99
N THR A 160 13.51 -41.39 42.20
CA THR A 160 13.21 -42.12 43.43
C THR A 160 13.07 -41.13 44.58
N VAL A 161 11.84 -41.03 45.07
CA VAL A 161 11.42 -40.28 46.26
C VAL A 161 12.28 -40.67 47.47
N PRO A 162 12.60 -39.75 48.37
CA PRO A 162 11.78 -39.68 49.58
C PRO A 162 11.45 -38.26 50.07
N SER A 163 10.29 -38.16 50.73
CA SER A 163 9.80 -37.00 51.47
C SER A 163 10.80 -36.47 52.51
N PRO A 164 10.77 -35.15 52.79
CA PRO A 164 11.03 -34.66 54.13
C PRO A 164 9.81 -33.92 54.68
N SER A 165 9.36 -34.38 55.85
CA SER A 165 8.39 -33.69 56.68
C SER A 165 8.98 -32.38 57.21
N ARG A 166 8.29 -31.28 56.88
CA ARG A 166 8.01 -30.08 57.69
C ARG A 166 9.01 -29.68 58.79
N THR A 167 9.70 -28.55 58.55
CA THR A 167 9.81 -27.48 59.56
C THR A 167 9.98 -26.13 58.87
N MET A 168 9.10 -25.18 59.20
CA MET A 168 9.22 -23.77 58.83
C MET A 168 10.36 -23.13 59.63
N PRO A 169 11.00 -22.09 59.09
CA PRO A 169 11.16 -20.88 59.89
C PRO A 169 10.67 -19.62 59.16
N SER A 170 9.96 -18.82 59.94
CA SER A 170 9.46 -17.49 59.62
C SER A 170 10.53 -16.42 59.83
N CYS A 171 10.51 -15.43 58.91
CA CYS A 171 10.88 -14.01 59.02
C CYS A 171 12.18 -13.56 59.72
N THR A 172 12.94 -12.72 59.02
CA THR A 172 13.16 -11.31 59.41
C THR A 172 13.85 -10.55 58.26
N SER A 173 13.16 -9.56 57.72
CA SER A 173 13.71 -8.58 56.78
C SER A 173 14.65 -7.59 57.49
N PRO A 174 15.62 -7.01 56.78
CA PRO A 174 15.92 -5.60 56.96
C PRO A 174 15.72 -4.83 55.66
N SER A 175 14.93 -3.76 55.75
CA SER A 175 14.70 -2.79 54.67
C SER A 175 15.78 -1.71 54.67
N ARG A 176 16.34 -1.47 53.48
CA ARG A 176 16.51 -0.17 52.79
C ARG A 176 17.46 0.90 53.36
N ALA A 177 18.45 1.25 52.54
CA ALA A 177 18.93 2.63 52.30
C ALA A 177 19.33 2.75 50.81
N THR A 178 18.49 3.40 49.99
CA THR A 178 18.72 4.72 49.37
C THR A 178 19.97 4.84 48.50
N THR A 179 19.78 4.85 47.18
CA THR A 179 20.42 5.82 46.28
C THR A 179 19.49 6.15 45.11
N ARG A 180 19.30 7.45 44.92
CA ARG A 180 18.42 8.15 43.98
C ARG A 180 19.22 8.50 42.71
N SER A 181 18.49 8.66 41.59
CA SER A 181 18.75 9.53 40.41
C SER A 181 19.00 8.79 39.07
N PRO A 182 18.64 9.36 37.90
CA PRO A 182 17.48 10.20 37.60
C PRO A 182 16.67 9.65 36.40
N SER A 183 15.34 9.68 36.49
CA SER A 183 14.44 9.48 35.34
C SER A 183 14.30 10.79 34.57
N TRP A 184 14.55 10.72 33.26
CA TRP A 184 14.23 11.80 32.33
C TRP A 184 12.71 11.92 32.23
N THR A 185 12.18 13.05 32.71
CA THR A 185 10.79 13.45 32.54
C THR A 185 10.54 13.76 31.07
N ALA A 186 9.82 12.89 30.38
CA ALA A 186 9.05 13.30 29.20
C ALA A 186 7.85 14.12 29.70
N PRO A 187 7.56 15.29 29.10
CA PRO A 187 6.36 16.04 29.46
C PRO A 187 5.12 15.24 29.05
N PRO A 188 4.07 15.20 29.87
CA PRO A 188 2.85 14.53 29.49
C PRO A 188 2.16 15.33 28.38
N VAL A 189 1.79 14.64 27.31
CA VAL A 189 1.01 15.18 26.18
C VAL A 189 -0.45 15.37 26.61
N ILE A 190 -0.70 16.06 27.73
CA ILE A 190 -2.04 16.28 28.31
C ILE A 190 -2.52 17.69 27.93
N ALA A 191 -2.44 18.04 26.64
CA ALA A 191 -2.95 19.34 26.19
C ALA A 191 -3.76 19.34 24.89
N LEU A 192 -3.99 18.17 24.25
CA LEU A 192 -4.79 18.13 23.01
C LEU A 192 -5.90 17.08 22.92
N GLN A 193 -6.09 16.23 23.94
CA GLN A 193 -7.06 15.11 23.89
C GLN A 193 -8.12 15.14 25.00
N ASN A 194 -8.59 16.32 25.41
CA ASN A 194 -9.77 16.51 26.27
C ASN A 194 -9.91 15.58 27.50
N GLY A 195 -8.80 15.07 28.05
CA GLY A 195 -8.82 14.17 29.21
C GLY A 195 -9.38 12.76 28.96
N LEU A 196 -9.55 12.33 27.71
CA LEU A 196 -9.97 10.95 27.40
C LEU A 196 -8.76 10.02 27.38
N SER A 197 -8.92 8.81 27.93
CA SER A 197 -7.90 7.77 27.78
C SER A 197 -7.76 7.38 26.30
N GLU A 198 -6.56 6.94 25.87
CA GLU A 198 -6.28 6.61 24.46
C GLU A 198 -7.28 5.59 23.88
N ASP A 199 -7.70 4.64 24.71
CA ASP A 199 -8.66 3.60 24.37
C ASP A 199 -10.08 4.17 24.16
N GLU A 200 -10.49 5.11 25.02
CA GLU A 200 -11.79 5.78 24.91
C GLU A 200 -11.87 6.70 23.67
N ALA A 201 -10.75 7.34 23.31
CA ALA A 201 -10.66 8.14 22.09
C ALA A 201 -10.75 7.25 20.83
N LEU A 202 -10.10 6.08 20.84
CA LEU A 202 -10.15 5.13 19.74
C LEU A 202 -11.57 4.58 19.53
N GLN A 203 -12.25 4.24 20.62
CA GLN A 203 -13.60 3.70 20.57
C GLN A 203 -14.61 4.72 20.01
N ARG A 204 -14.53 5.99 20.42
CA ARG A 204 -15.36 7.06 19.86
C ARG A 204 -15.10 7.30 18.37
N ALA A 205 -13.85 7.23 17.93
CA ALA A 205 -13.51 7.41 16.51
C ALA A 205 -14.08 6.28 15.62
N LEU A 206 -14.07 5.04 16.13
CA LEU A 206 -14.69 3.90 15.45
C LEU A 206 -16.22 4.04 15.38
N GLU A 207 -16.86 4.50 16.46
CA GLU A 207 -18.31 4.77 16.49
C GLU A 207 -18.72 5.87 15.52
N MET A 208 -17.96 6.96 15.44
CA MET A 208 -18.21 8.05 14.48
C MET A 208 -18.09 7.58 13.02
N SER A 209 -17.07 6.76 12.73
CA SER A 209 -16.87 6.20 11.39
C SER A 209 -18.03 5.29 10.98
N LEU A 210 -18.61 4.54 11.92
CA LEU A 210 -19.78 3.69 11.66
C LEU A 210 -21.06 4.51 11.46
N ALA A 211 -21.25 5.60 12.21
CA ALA A 211 -22.41 6.48 12.08
C ALA A 211 -22.46 7.20 10.71
N GLU A 212 -21.30 7.52 10.12
CA GLU A 212 -21.20 8.21 8.84
C GLU A 212 -21.55 7.29 7.64
N THR A 213 -21.55 5.98 7.82
CA THR A 213 -21.90 5.00 6.77
C THR A 213 -23.40 4.74 6.61
N LYS A 214 -24.27 5.42 7.37
CA LYS A 214 -25.73 5.27 7.21
C LYS A 214 -26.20 6.07 5.98
N PRO A 215 -26.75 5.43 4.93
CA PRO A 215 -27.16 6.12 3.72
C PRO A 215 -28.31 7.10 4.03
N GLN A 216 -28.09 8.37 3.73
CA GLN A 216 -29.12 9.41 3.69
C GLN A 216 -30.09 9.08 2.55
N VAL A 217 -31.29 8.61 2.90
CA VAL A 217 -32.37 8.35 1.93
C VAL A 217 -32.92 9.72 1.49
N PRO A 218 -32.94 10.05 0.18
CA PRO A 218 -33.44 11.34 -0.28
C PRO A 218 -34.96 11.42 -0.07
N ARG A 219 -35.41 12.46 0.64
CA ARG A 219 -36.82 12.81 0.79
C ARG A 219 -37.33 13.35 -0.55
N TYR A 220 -38.06 12.52 -1.30
CA TYR A 220 -38.85 13.01 -2.43
C TYR A 220 -40.07 13.78 -1.91
N LEU A 221 -40.24 14.98 -2.47
CA LEU A 221 -41.39 15.86 -2.36
C LEU A 221 -42.65 15.15 -2.90
N THR A 222 -43.69 15.07 -2.08
CA THR A 222 -45.05 14.78 -2.56
C THR A 222 -45.81 16.11 -2.64
N LEU A 223 -45.95 16.64 -3.85
CA LEU A 223 -46.96 17.62 -4.22
C LEU A 223 -48.08 16.88 -4.93
N LEU A 224 -49.21 16.68 -4.27
CA LEU A 224 -50.58 16.70 -4.82
C LEU A 224 -51.53 17.07 -3.68
#